data_AF-Q8HZD4-F1
#
_entry.id   AF-Q8HZD4-F1
#
_cell.length_a   1.000
_cell.length_b   1.000
_cell.length_c   1.000
_cell.angle_alpha   90.00
_cell.angle_beta   90.00
_cell.angle_gamma   90.00
#
_symmetry.space_group_name_H-M   'P 1'
#
loop_
_entity.id
_entity.type
_entity.pdbx_description
1 polymer ?
#
loop_
_entity_poly.entity_id
_entity_poly.type
_entity_poly.pdbx_seq_one_letter_code
_entity_poly.pdbx_strand_id
1 'polypeptide(L)'
;VDTGVKITVVAGEHNIEETEHTEQKRNVIRIIPHHNYNAAINKYNHDIALLELDEPLVLNSYVTPICIADKEYTNIFLKFGSGYVSGWGRVFHKGRSALVLQYLRVPLVDRATCLRSTKFTIYNNMFCAGFHEGGRDSCQGDSGGPHVTEVEGTSFLTG
;
A
#
# COMPACT_ATOMS: atom_id res chain seq x y z
N VAL A 1 -11.08 18.75 5.78
CA VAL A 1 -11.95 18.85 4.59
C VAL A 1 -12.89 17.67 4.65
N ASP A 2 -14.14 17.90 5.02
CA ASP A 2 -15.19 16.90 4.89
C ASP A 2 -15.58 16.86 3.41
N THR A 3 -15.18 15.80 2.72
CA THR A 3 -15.38 15.68 1.26
C THR A 3 -16.80 15.19 0.93
N GLY A 4 -17.63 14.87 1.93
CA GLY A 4 -18.96 14.27 1.72
C GLY A 4 -18.90 12.86 1.11
N VAL A 5 -17.70 12.29 0.95
CA VAL A 5 -17.50 10.95 0.40
C VAL A 5 -17.59 9.95 1.55
N LYS A 6 -18.65 9.14 1.55
CA LYS A 6 -18.78 8.03 2.49
C LYS A 6 -17.87 6.88 2.03
N ILE A 7 -16.77 6.68 2.75
CA ILE A 7 -15.83 5.59 2.51
C ILE A 7 -16.11 4.46 3.51
N THR A 8 -16.01 3.22 3.04
CA THR A 8 -16.05 2.02 3.87
C THR A 8 -14.77 1.21 3.69
N VAL A 9 -14.29 0.59 4.77
CA VAL A 9 -13.17 -0.35 4.76
C VAL A 9 -13.73 -1.76 4.91
N VAL A 10 -13.17 -2.73 4.20
CA VAL A 10 -13.46 -4.17 4.37
C VAL A 10 -12.14 -4.86 4.71
N ALA A 11 -12.04 -5.42 5.91
CA ALA A 11 -10.91 -6.26 6.32
C ALA A 11 -11.29 -7.74 6.19
N GLY A 12 -10.30 -8.64 6.05
CA GLY A 12 -10.56 -10.08 5.89
C GLY A 12 -11.21 -10.46 4.56
N GLU A 13 -11.03 -9.61 3.55
CA GLU A 13 -11.49 -9.76 2.17
C GLU A 13 -10.51 -10.63 1.35
N HIS A 14 -11.00 -11.38 0.39
CA HIS A 14 -10.17 -12.18 -0.52
C HIS A 14 -10.67 -12.12 -1.97
N ASN A 15 -11.92 -12.51 -2.23
CA ASN A 15 -12.57 -12.44 -3.53
C ASN A 15 -13.76 -11.48 -3.48
N ILE A 16 -13.59 -10.29 -4.07
CA ILE A 16 -14.57 -9.19 -3.99
C ILE A 16 -15.92 -9.46 -4.71
N GLU A 17 -16.06 -10.59 -5.39
CA GLU A 17 -17.32 -11.04 -6.02
C GLU A 17 -18.02 -12.15 -5.22
N GLU A 18 -17.35 -12.73 -4.22
CA GLU A 18 -17.87 -13.80 -3.39
C GLU A 18 -18.17 -13.29 -1.97
N THR A 19 -18.67 -14.19 -1.11
CA THR A 19 -18.82 -13.90 0.32
C THR A 19 -18.22 -15.06 1.08
N GLU A 20 -17.10 -14.83 1.74
CA GLU A 20 -16.31 -15.86 2.43
C GLU A 20 -16.65 -16.00 3.91
N HIS A 21 -17.47 -15.10 4.45
CA HIS A 21 -17.84 -15.01 5.86
C HIS A 21 -16.67 -14.67 6.80
N THR A 22 -15.58 -14.13 6.26
CA THR A 22 -14.41 -13.60 6.99
C THR A 22 -14.36 -12.08 7.01
N GLU A 23 -15.14 -11.44 6.14
CA GLU A 23 -15.14 -10.03 5.84
C GLU A 23 -15.74 -9.20 6.98
N GLN A 24 -15.06 -8.11 7.32
CA GLN A 24 -15.50 -7.15 8.33
C GLN A 24 -15.57 -5.77 7.71
N LYS A 25 -16.80 -5.32 7.42
CA LYS A 25 -17.07 -3.98 6.91
C LYS A 25 -17.16 -2.95 8.04
N ARG A 26 -16.51 -1.80 7.85
CA ARG A 26 -16.55 -0.64 8.77
C ARG A 26 -16.75 0.65 7.99
N ASN A 27 -17.43 1.62 8.59
CA ASN A 27 -17.48 2.98 8.05
C ASN A 27 -16.24 3.75 8.52
N VAL A 28 -15.79 4.70 7.70
CA VAL A 28 -14.73 5.63 8.10
C VAL A 28 -15.37 6.86 8.74
N ILE A 29 -15.01 7.15 9.99
CA ILE A 29 -15.53 8.32 10.73
C ILE A 29 -14.57 9.51 10.72
N ARG A 30 -13.28 9.26 10.45
CA ARG A 30 -12.28 10.33 10.33
C ARG A 30 -11.21 9.94 9.33
N ILE A 31 -10.86 10.89 8.47
CA ILE A 31 -9.78 10.78 7.49
C ILE A 31 -8.72 11.81 7.86
N ILE A 32 -7.48 11.35 8.09
CA ILE A 32 -6.35 12.17 8.54
C ILE A 32 -5.25 12.07 7.46
N PRO A 33 -5.30 12.88 6.40
CA PRO A 33 -4.19 12.98 5.45
C PRO A 33 -2.98 13.61 6.15
N HIS A 34 -1.78 13.25 5.71
CA HIS A 34 -0.57 13.90 6.21
C HIS A 34 -0.65 15.42 5.99
N HIS A 35 -0.34 16.20 7.01
CA HIS A 35 -0.51 17.67 7.00
C HIS A 35 0.29 18.38 5.88
N ASN A 36 1.44 17.80 5.46
CA ASN A 36 2.24 18.32 4.35
C ASN A 36 1.84 17.76 2.96
N TYR A 37 0.81 16.92 2.86
CA TYR A 37 0.32 16.45 1.58
C TYR A 37 -0.32 17.61 0.82
N ASN A 38 0.23 17.93 -0.36
CA ASN A 38 -0.33 18.96 -1.22
C ASN A 38 -0.11 18.61 -2.69
N ALA A 39 -1.15 18.04 -3.31
CA ALA A 39 -1.12 17.60 -4.69
C ALA A 39 -0.93 18.74 -5.71
N ALA A 40 -1.21 19.99 -5.34
CA ALA A 40 -1.08 21.16 -6.23
C ALA A 40 0.35 21.70 -6.30
N ILE A 41 1.14 21.55 -5.23
CA ILE A 41 2.51 22.08 -5.14
C ILE A 41 3.54 20.99 -5.37
N ASN A 42 3.44 19.88 -4.61
CA ASN A 42 4.42 18.81 -4.60
C ASN A 42 3.70 17.47 -4.84
N LYS A 43 3.43 17.19 -6.12
CA LYS A 43 2.65 16.04 -6.56
C LYS A 43 3.12 14.74 -5.86
N TYR A 44 2.22 14.10 -5.13
CA TYR A 44 2.42 12.83 -4.40
C TYR A 44 3.47 12.84 -3.28
N ASN A 45 4.04 13.99 -2.90
CA ASN A 45 4.91 14.03 -1.72
C ASN A 45 4.05 13.95 -0.45
N HIS A 46 4.53 13.20 0.55
CA HIS A 46 3.78 12.88 1.78
C HIS A 46 2.42 12.22 1.52
N ASP A 47 2.33 11.38 0.48
CA ASP A 47 1.10 10.68 0.09
C ASP A 47 0.81 9.51 1.05
N ILE A 48 0.32 9.86 2.24
CA ILE A 48 -0.10 8.93 3.30
C ILE A 48 -1.27 9.53 4.07
N ALA A 49 -2.21 8.68 4.49
CA ALA A 49 -3.35 9.05 5.30
C ALA A 49 -3.69 7.96 6.32
N LEU A 50 -4.32 8.34 7.42
CA LEU A 50 -4.93 7.43 8.38
C LEU A 50 -6.45 7.48 8.28
N LEU A 51 -7.09 6.33 8.44
CA LEU A 51 -8.55 6.19 8.48
C LEU A 51 -8.95 5.67 9.86
N GLU A 52 -9.81 6.39 10.55
CA GLU A 52 -10.42 5.94 11.81
C GLU A 52 -11.75 5.27 11.50
N LEU A 53 -11.93 4.07 12.04
CA LEU A 53 -13.13 3.25 11.85
C LEU A 53 -14.20 3.62 12.87
N ASP A 54 -15.47 3.48 12.49
CA ASP A 54 -16.61 3.66 13.39
C ASP A 54 -16.60 2.69 14.56
N GLU A 55 -16.25 1.43 14.30
CA GLU A 55 -16.17 0.37 15.28
C GLU A 55 -14.86 -0.42 15.14
N PRO A 56 -14.28 -0.94 16.23
CA PRO A 56 -13.06 -1.74 16.16
C PRO A 56 -13.26 -3.02 15.32
N LEU A 57 -12.19 -3.46 14.67
CA LEU A 57 -12.15 -4.77 14.02
C LEU A 57 -11.97 -5.87 15.06
N VAL A 58 -12.59 -7.02 14.81
CA VAL A 58 -12.39 -8.24 15.61
C VAL A 58 -11.20 -9.00 15.03
N LEU A 59 -10.07 -9.01 15.73
CA LEU A 59 -8.86 -9.64 15.22
C LEU A 59 -8.98 -11.17 15.19
N ASN A 60 -8.52 -11.77 14.11
CA ASN A 60 -8.51 -13.22 13.87
C ASN A 60 -7.50 -13.57 12.76
N SER A 61 -7.47 -14.84 12.33
CA SER A 61 -6.52 -15.31 11.31
C SER A 61 -6.65 -14.63 9.93
N TYR A 62 -7.78 -13.99 9.63
CA TYR A 62 -8.03 -13.24 8.38
C TYR A 62 -7.91 -11.72 8.58
N VAL A 63 -7.96 -11.24 9.82
CA VAL A 63 -7.87 -9.82 10.19
C VAL A 63 -6.79 -9.66 11.25
N THR A 64 -5.57 -9.41 10.80
CA THR A 64 -4.39 -9.22 11.65
C THR A 64 -3.66 -7.93 11.26
N PRO A 65 -3.28 -7.06 12.22
CA PRO A 65 -2.51 -5.86 11.92
C PRO A 65 -1.11 -6.17 11.39
N ILE A 66 -0.58 -5.28 10.55
CA ILE A 66 0.84 -5.30 10.16
C ILE A 66 1.71 -4.74 11.29
N CYS A 67 2.96 -5.21 11.41
CA CYS A 67 3.92 -4.60 12.33
C CYS A 67 4.48 -3.30 11.73
N ILE A 68 4.69 -2.30 12.58
CA ILE A 68 5.35 -1.03 12.22
C ILE A 68 6.55 -0.90 13.14
N ALA A 69 7.75 -0.85 12.54
CA ALA A 69 8.98 -0.66 13.30
C ALA A 69 9.27 0.83 13.49
N ASP A 70 10.29 1.16 14.29
CA ASP A 70 10.81 2.53 14.32
C ASP A 70 11.50 2.90 12.99
N LYS A 71 11.94 4.16 12.88
CA LYS A 71 12.58 4.70 11.68
C LYS A 71 13.88 3.97 11.31
N GLU A 72 14.66 3.53 12.28
CA GLU A 72 15.93 2.86 12.03
C GLU A 72 15.68 1.47 11.45
N TYR A 73 14.87 0.67 12.13
CA TYR A 73 14.55 -0.69 11.70
C TYR A 73 13.73 -0.72 10.40
N THR A 74 12.77 0.18 10.21
CA THR A 74 12.01 0.27 8.94
C THR A 74 12.97 0.53 7.76
N ASN A 75 13.98 1.39 7.95
CA ASN A 75 14.97 1.65 6.91
C ASN A 75 15.89 0.45 6.65
N ILE A 76 16.26 -0.29 7.70
CA ILE A 76 17.05 -1.53 7.58
C ILE A 76 16.25 -2.59 6.82
N PHE A 77 14.99 -2.83 7.19
CA PHE A 77 14.13 -3.82 6.56
C PHE A 77 13.89 -3.49 5.08
N LEU A 78 13.59 -2.23 4.75
CA LEU A 78 13.47 -1.82 3.35
C LEU A 78 14.75 -2.12 2.55
N LYS A 79 15.92 -1.93 3.16
CA LYS A 79 17.24 -2.19 2.55
C LYS A 79 17.61 -3.66 2.42
N PHE A 80 16.83 -4.60 2.98
CA PHE A 80 16.97 -6.02 2.62
C PHE A 80 16.71 -6.26 1.13
N GLY A 81 16.07 -5.29 0.45
CA GLY A 81 16.11 -5.17 -1.00
C GLY A 81 15.00 -5.96 -1.72
N SER A 82 14.09 -6.59 -0.97
CA SER A 82 12.92 -7.25 -1.51
C SER A 82 11.72 -7.01 -0.58
N GLY A 83 10.58 -6.72 -1.18
CA GLY A 83 9.30 -6.59 -0.49
C GLY A 83 8.16 -7.20 -1.29
N TYR A 84 7.01 -7.32 -0.64
CA TYR A 84 5.76 -7.76 -1.25
C TYR A 84 4.79 -6.59 -1.32
N VAL A 85 4.15 -6.45 -2.47
CA VAL A 85 2.97 -5.59 -2.66
C VAL A 85 1.75 -6.47 -2.91
N SER A 86 0.57 -6.02 -2.48
CA SER A 86 -0.68 -6.76 -2.65
C SER A 86 -1.87 -5.84 -2.84
N GLY A 87 -2.84 -6.28 -3.64
CA GLY A 87 -4.07 -5.52 -3.88
C GLY A 87 -5.00 -6.14 -4.92
N TRP A 88 -6.13 -5.46 -5.13
CA TRP A 88 -7.15 -5.79 -6.14
C TRP A 88 -7.13 -4.80 -7.32
N GLY A 89 -6.01 -4.12 -7.52
CA GLY A 89 -5.80 -3.23 -8.66
C GLY A 89 -5.85 -3.96 -10.00
N ARG A 90 -5.57 -3.21 -11.06
CA ARG A 90 -5.61 -3.75 -12.42
C ARG A 90 -4.51 -4.80 -12.64
N VAL A 91 -4.90 -5.96 -13.16
CA VAL A 91 -3.96 -7.06 -13.49
C VAL A 91 -3.16 -6.81 -14.77
N PHE A 92 -3.64 -5.91 -15.64
CA PHE A 92 -2.94 -5.48 -16.85
C PHE A 92 -3.07 -3.97 -17.01
N HIS A 93 -2.14 -3.32 -17.73
CA HIS A 93 -2.24 -1.90 -18.02
C HIS A 93 -3.56 -1.59 -18.75
N LYS A 94 -4.39 -0.72 -18.18
CA LYS A 94 -5.76 -0.42 -18.64
C LYS A 94 -6.73 -1.62 -18.70
N GLY A 95 -6.37 -2.71 -18.03
CA GLY A 95 -7.19 -3.90 -17.89
C GLY A 95 -8.24 -3.80 -16.78
N ARG A 96 -8.87 -4.94 -16.49
CA ARG A 96 -9.83 -5.09 -15.39
C ARG A 96 -9.11 -5.22 -14.04
N SER A 97 -9.80 -4.86 -12.97
CA SER A 97 -9.37 -5.13 -11.60
C SER A 97 -9.38 -6.64 -11.31
N ALA A 98 -8.52 -7.08 -10.40
CA ALA A 98 -8.55 -8.46 -9.93
C ALA A 98 -9.80 -8.72 -9.08
N LEU A 99 -10.35 -9.94 -9.20
CA LEU A 99 -11.41 -10.41 -8.29
C LEU A 99 -10.81 -10.96 -7.01
N VAL A 100 -9.78 -11.80 -7.15
CA VAL A 100 -9.01 -12.38 -6.05
C VAL A 100 -7.79 -11.52 -5.74
N LEU A 101 -7.47 -11.35 -4.45
CA LEU A 101 -6.29 -10.62 -3.99
C LEU A 101 -5.02 -11.09 -4.70
N GLN A 102 -4.32 -10.17 -5.34
CA GLN A 102 -3.03 -10.45 -5.96
C GLN A 102 -1.89 -10.03 -5.02
N TYR A 103 -0.75 -10.70 -5.16
CA TYR A 103 0.48 -10.28 -4.51
C TYR A 103 1.67 -10.44 -5.46
N LEU A 104 2.67 -9.59 -5.30
CA LEU A 104 3.87 -9.59 -6.12
C LEU A 104 5.08 -9.25 -5.25
N ARG A 105 6.14 -10.07 -5.37
CA ARG A 105 7.44 -9.73 -4.81
C ARG A 105 8.18 -8.79 -5.75
N VAL A 106 8.62 -7.65 -5.24
CA VAL A 106 9.33 -6.61 -6.00
C VAL A 106 10.70 -6.33 -5.37
N PRO A 107 11.77 -6.23 -6.18
CA PRO A 107 13.08 -5.84 -5.67
C PRO A 107 13.15 -4.31 -5.50
N LEU A 108 13.88 -3.85 -4.49
CA LEU A 108 14.20 -2.44 -4.31
C LEU A 108 15.12 -1.98 -5.45
N VAL A 109 14.82 -0.83 -6.04
CA VAL A 109 15.63 -0.19 -7.07
C VAL A 109 16.49 0.89 -6.44
N ASP A 110 17.78 0.94 -6.82
CA ASP A 110 18.68 1.96 -6.32
C ASP A 110 18.19 3.37 -6.72
N ARG A 111 18.46 4.33 -5.84
CA ARG A 111 17.94 5.71 -5.99
C ARG A 111 18.39 6.36 -7.29
N ALA A 112 19.61 6.09 -7.75
CA ALA A 112 20.14 6.72 -8.96
C ALA A 112 19.46 6.17 -10.22
N THR A 113 19.21 4.86 -10.28
CA THR A 113 18.43 4.25 -11.36
C THR A 113 17.00 4.73 -11.36
N CYS A 114 16.36 4.85 -10.20
CA CYS A 114 15.00 5.38 -10.15
C CYS A 114 14.91 6.86 -10.58
N LEU A 115 15.85 7.70 -10.17
CA LEU A 115 15.88 9.10 -10.62
C LEU A 115 16.07 9.23 -12.13
N ARG A 116 16.80 8.29 -12.77
CA ARG A 116 16.99 8.27 -14.22
C ARG A 116 15.80 7.71 -15.00
N SER A 117 14.92 6.93 -14.37
CA SER A 117 13.83 6.24 -15.06
C SER A 117 12.62 7.15 -15.36
N THR A 118 12.56 8.34 -14.76
CA THR A 118 11.39 9.21 -14.83
C THR A 118 11.75 10.70 -14.93
N LYS A 119 10.82 11.49 -15.48
CA LYS A 119 10.89 12.96 -15.47
C LYS A 119 10.31 13.57 -14.19
N PHE A 120 9.64 12.76 -13.36
CA PHE A 120 9.06 13.23 -12.10
C PHE A 120 10.14 13.35 -11.02
N THR A 121 9.94 14.31 -10.10
CA THR A 121 10.77 14.43 -8.91
C THR A 121 10.49 13.28 -7.95
N ILE A 122 11.52 12.46 -7.66
CA ILE A 122 11.47 11.44 -6.61
C ILE A 122 11.99 12.06 -5.30
N TYR A 123 11.07 12.35 -4.37
CA TYR A 123 11.39 12.98 -3.09
C TYR A 123 12.14 12.03 -2.14
N ASN A 124 12.69 12.55 -1.05
CA ASN A 124 13.37 11.72 -0.03
C ASN A 124 12.43 10.78 0.72
N ASN A 125 11.12 11.09 0.71
CA ASN A 125 10.06 10.28 1.33
C ASN A 125 9.53 9.20 0.38
N MET A 126 10.26 8.90 -0.72
CA MET A 126 9.88 7.93 -1.74
C MET A 126 11.05 6.98 -2.00
N PHE A 127 10.72 5.75 -2.36
CA PHE A 127 11.62 4.76 -2.95
C PHE A 127 10.94 4.12 -4.16
N CYS A 128 11.67 3.29 -4.88
CA CYS A 128 11.17 2.65 -6.08
C CYS A 128 11.46 1.15 -5.99
N ALA A 129 10.52 0.33 -6.41
CA ALA A 129 10.66 -1.12 -6.44
C ALA A 129 10.08 -1.65 -7.75
N GLY A 130 10.66 -2.73 -8.28
CA GLY A 130 10.23 -3.33 -9.54
C GLY A 130 11.38 -3.84 -10.39
N PHE A 131 11.04 -4.42 -11.53
CA PHE A 131 11.99 -5.13 -12.39
C PHE A 131 12.46 -4.25 -13.55
N HIS A 132 13.76 -4.29 -13.89
CA HIS A 132 14.31 -3.52 -15.01
C HIS A 132 13.69 -3.89 -16.37
N GLU A 133 13.32 -5.16 -16.56
CA GLU A 133 12.66 -5.65 -17.77
C GLU A 133 11.18 -5.24 -17.85
N GLY A 134 10.62 -4.69 -16.77
CA GLY A 134 9.19 -4.39 -16.65
C GLY A 134 8.33 -5.65 -16.54
N GLY A 135 7.07 -5.53 -16.99
CA GLY A 135 6.10 -6.64 -17.07
C GLY A 135 5.43 -7.05 -15.75
N ARG A 136 5.99 -6.66 -14.60
CA ARG A 136 5.45 -6.91 -13.25
C ARG A 136 5.56 -5.64 -12.42
N ASP A 137 4.43 -5.07 -12.03
CA ASP A 137 4.34 -3.82 -11.29
C ASP A 137 3.02 -3.75 -10.52
N SER A 138 2.97 -2.91 -9.49
CA SER A 138 1.70 -2.39 -8.95
C SER A 138 0.98 -1.56 -10.01
N CYS A 139 -0.36 -1.54 -9.99
CA CYS A 139 -1.12 -0.79 -10.98
C CYS A 139 -2.20 0.08 -10.36
N GLN A 140 -3.00 0.72 -11.22
CA GLN A 140 -4.12 1.55 -10.79
C GLN A 140 -5.09 0.71 -9.96
N GLY A 141 -5.41 1.19 -8.76
CA GLY A 141 -6.27 0.49 -7.79
C GLY A 141 -5.53 -0.16 -6.64
N ASP A 142 -4.19 -0.28 -6.72
CA ASP A 142 -3.35 -0.76 -5.60
C ASP A 142 -2.87 0.38 -4.68
N SER A 143 -3.13 1.64 -5.04
CA SER A 143 -2.71 2.81 -4.24
C SER A 143 -3.27 2.76 -2.83
N GLY A 144 -2.40 2.92 -1.83
CA GLY A 144 -2.73 2.77 -0.41
C GLY A 144 -2.65 1.33 0.12
N GLY A 145 -2.44 0.34 -0.77
CA GLY A 145 -2.07 -1.02 -0.39
C GLY A 145 -0.64 -1.07 0.16
N PRO A 146 -0.27 -2.16 0.86
CA PRO A 146 0.99 -2.21 1.59
C PRO A 146 2.17 -2.61 0.70
N HIS A 147 3.34 -2.06 0.99
CA HIS A 147 4.62 -2.69 0.70
C HIS A 147 5.21 -3.24 2.02
N VAL A 148 5.44 -4.55 2.07
CA VAL A 148 5.90 -5.23 3.30
C VAL A 148 7.22 -5.94 3.10
N THR A 149 8.01 -6.00 4.17
CA THR A 149 9.22 -6.83 4.25
C THR A 149 9.04 -7.85 5.36
N GLU A 150 9.27 -9.13 5.04
CA GLU A 150 9.26 -10.22 6.00
C GLU A 150 10.64 -10.33 6.70
N VAL A 151 10.61 -10.42 8.03
CA VAL A 151 11.79 -10.54 8.90
C VAL A 151 11.52 -11.71 9.85
N GLU A 152 12.22 -12.83 9.66
CA GLU A 152 12.11 -14.02 10.52
C GLU A 152 10.64 -14.48 10.73
N GLY A 153 9.84 -14.48 9.66
CA GLY A 153 8.41 -14.88 9.69
C GLY A 153 7.44 -13.80 10.16
N THR A 154 7.92 -12.57 10.43
CA THR A 154 7.08 -11.42 10.81
C THR A 154 7.12 -10.35 9.72
N SER A 155 5.95 -9.91 9.23
CA SER A 155 5.85 -8.88 8.21
C SER A 155 5.82 -7.47 8.81
N PHE A 156 6.69 -6.59 8.32
CA PHE A 156 6.76 -5.17 8.69
C PHE A 156 6.37 -4.28 7.51
N LEU A 157 5.64 -3.20 7.79
CA LEU A 157 5.31 -2.18 6.80
C LEU A 157 6.56 -1.37 6.44
N THR A 158 6.90 -1.35 5.15
CA THR A 158 8.08 -0.63 4.63
C THR A 158 7.75 0.37 3.52
N GLY A 159 6.51 0.40 3.03
CA GLY A 159 5.97 1.41 2.11
C GLY A 159 4.48 1.30 1.88
#